data_AF-A0A9N8PBX8-F1
#
_entry.id   AF-A0A9N8PBX8-F1
#
_cell.length_a   1.000
_cell.length_b   1.000
_cell.length_c   1.000
_cell.angle_alpha   90.00
_cell.angle_beta   90.00
_cell.angle_gamma   90.00
#
_symmetry.space_group_name_H-M   'P 1'
#
loop_
_entity.id
_entity.type
_entity.pdbx_description
1 polymer ?
#
loop_
_entity_poly.entity_id
_entity_poly.type
_entity_poly.pdbx_seq_one_letter_code
_entity_poly.pdbx_strand_id
1 'polypeptide(L)'
;MVKQVLAWRKDTGVEAEKVWEGLQNVNEGLSQELVKLAESGSKDYSELRQRIQAIRHSIREMSKQSGVPIEPPAQTKLLDACSEVEGVVGGVVPGAGGYDAVALLIEDGEEVVEKLKELLSDWKIEGETDGSMGKVSMLGVKQEMSGVRVEQASHYVEWSE
;
A
#
# COMPACT_ATOMS: atom_id res chain seq x y z
N MET A 1 8.37 -15.10 0.60
CA MET A 1 7.59 -14.59 -0.54
C MET A 1 8.45 -14.32 -1.77
N VAL A 2 9.37 -13.34 -1.74
CA VAL A 2 10.20 -12.95 -2.91
C VAL A 2 10.84 -14.13 -3.66
N LYS A 3 11.49 -15.05 -2.94
CA LYS A 3 12.11 -16.26 -3.54
C LYS A 3 11.12 -17.11 -4.35
N GLN A 4 9.88 -17.24 -3.88
CA GLN A 4 8.84 -18.02 -4.55
C GLN A 4 8.35 -17.31 -5.82
N VAL A 5 8.16 -15.99 -5.78
CA VAL A 5 7.81 -15.19 -6.97
C VAL A 5 8.92 -15.28 -8.03
N LEU A 6 10.19 -15.19 -7.63
CA LEU A 6 11.32 -15.32 -8.56
C LEU A 6 11.44 -16.73 -9.14
N ALA A 7 11.18 -17.77 -8.33
CA ALA A 7 11.14 -19.14 -8.83
C ALA A 7 10.01 -19.33 -9.83
N TRP A 8 8.79 -18.87 -9.50
CA TRP A 8 7.65 -18.85 -10.42
C TRP A 8 8.01 -18.17 -11.74
N ARG A 9 8.59 -16.96 -11.70
CA ARG A 9 8.99 -16.23 -12.91
C ARG A 9 9.99 -17.00 -13.76
N LYS A 10 10.98 -17.63 -13.13
CA LYS A 10 11.96 -18.48 -13.83
C LYS A 10 11.29 -19.67 -14.51
N ASP A 11 10.31 -20.28 -13.86
CA ASP A 11 9.65 -21.51 -14.33
C ASP A 11 8.59 -21.25 -15.41
N THR A 12 7.95 -20.07 -15.42
CA THR A 12 6.90 -19.70 -16.40
C THR A 12 7.40 -18.81 -17.54
N GLY A 13 8.59 -18.20 -17.41
CA GLY A 13 9.24 -17.48 -18.50
C GLY A 13 8.38 -16.36 -19.09
N VAL A 14 8.00 -16.50 -20.36
CA VAL A 14 7.30 -15.47 -21.14
C VAL A 14 5.98 -15.03 -20.49
N GLU A 15 5.22 -15.95 -19.89
CA GLU A 15 3.93 -15.58 -19.28
C GLU A 15 4.11 -14.73 -18.02
N ALA A 16 5.12 -15.04 -17.19
CA ALA A 16 5.46 -14.20 -16.05
C ALA A 16 6.01 -12.84 -16.48
N GLU A 17 6.75 -12.77 -17.59
CA GLU A 17 7.28 -11.51 -18.12
C GLU A 17 6.15 -10.57 -18.55
N LYS A 18 5.10 -11.09 -19.21
CA LYS A 18 3.91 -10.28 -19.56
C LYS A 18 3.25 -9.66 -18.34
N VAL A 19 3.14 -10.41 -17.23
CA VAL A 19 2.59 -9.88 -15.97
C VAL A 19 3.50 -8.79 -15.41
N TRP A 20 4.81 -8.99 -15.48
CA TRP A 20 5.82 -8.04 -14.99
C TRP A 20 5.81 -6.73 -15.79
N GLU A 21 5.83 -6.83 -17.12
CA GLU A 21 5.76 -5.70 -18.04
C GLU A 21 4.42 -4.95 -17.87
N GLY A 22 3.31 -5.68 -17.73
CA GLY A 22 2.01 -5.11 -17.43
C GLY A 22 2.03 -4.28 -16.15
N LEU A 23 2.54 -4.82 -15.05
CA LEU A 23 2.68 -4.11 -13.78
C LEU A 23 3.60 -2.89 -13.91
N GLN A 24 4.72 -3.00 -14.63
CA GLN A 24 5.64 -1.90 -14.89
C GLN A 24 4.95 -0.75 -15.62
N ASN A 25 4.22 -1.04 -16.69
CA ASN A 25 3.49 -0.03 -17.47
C ASN A 25 2.46 0.71 -16.62
N VAL A 26 1.75 0.00 -15.73
CA VAL A 26 0.80 0.64 -14.81
C VAL A 26 1.52 1.55 -13.80
N ASN A 27 2.66 1.11 -13.25
CA ASN A 27 3.47 1.92 -12.33
C ASN A 27 4.05 3.18 -12.98
N GLU A 28 4.54 3.08 -14.23
CA GLU A 28 5.00 4.24 -14.99
C GLU A 28 3.85 5.23 -15.24
N GLY A 29 2.68 4.71 -15.56
CA GLY A 29 1.47 5.50 -15.67
C GLY A 29 1.09 6.23 -14.37
N LEU A 30 1.22 5.57 -13.21
CA LEU A 30 1.03 6.21 -11.90
C LEU A 30 1.99 7.39 -11.72
N SER A 31 3.27 7.20 -12.03
CA SER A 31 4.28 8.25 -11.94
C SER A 31 3.95 9.45 -12.84
N GLN A 32 3.50 9.20 -14.08
CA GLN A 32 3.10 10.26 -15.01
C GLN A 32 1.92 11.07 -14.48
N GLU A 33 0.91 10.41 -13.92
CA GLU A 33 -0.25 11.11 -13.36
C GLU A 33 0.12 11.93 -12.12
N LEU A 34 0.99 11.41 -11.24
CA LEU A 34 1.48 12.17 -10.09
C LEU A 34 2.22 13.44 -10.50
N VAL A 35 3.09 13.37 -11.53
CA VAL A 35 3.79 14.54 -12.08
C VAL A 35 2.78 15.55 -12.64
N LYS A 36 1.85 15.10 -13.46
CA LYS A 36 0.80 15.95 -14.05
C LYS A 36 -0.04 16.65 -12.98
N LEU A 37 -0.43 15.95 -11.92
CA LEU A 37 -1.19 16.53 -10.80
C LEU A 37 -0.36 17.57 -10.05
N ALA A 38 0.92 17.30 -9.81
CA ALA A 38 1.83 18.24 -9.15
C ALA A 38 2.04 19.52 -9.98
N GLU A 39 2.18 19.40 -11.30
CA GLU A 39 2.38 20.55 -12.21
C GLU A 39 1.10 21.37 -12.41
N SER A 40 -0.05 20.70 -12.51
CA SER A 40 -1.34 21.37 -12.75
C SER A 40 -1.97 21.95 -11.48
N GLY A 41 -1.61 21.43 -10.30
CA GLY A 41 -2.29 21.75 -9.04
C GLY A 41 -3.73 21.25 -8.96
N SER A 42 -4.15 20.39 -9.90
CA SER A 42 -5.49 19.79 -9.90
C SER A 42 -5.68 18.89 -8.68
N LYS A 43 -6.90 18.91 -8.14
CA LYS A 43 -7.35 18.00 -7.08
C LYS A 43 -8.28 16.90 -7.60
N ASP A 44 -8.40 16.75 -8.92
CA ASP A 44 -9.11 15.63 -9.51
C ASP A 44 -8.22 14.37 -9.47
N TYR A 45 -8.41 13.56 -8.43
CA TYR A 45 -7.67 12.32 -8.22
C TYR A 45 -8.31 11.10 -8.89
N SER A 46 -9.29 11.26 -9.78
CA SER A 46 -10.02 10.14 -10.41
C SER A 46 -9.09 9.21 -11.20
N GLU A 47 -8.21 9.77 -12.03
CA GLU A 47 -7.22 9.00 -12.79
C GLU A 47 -6.19 8.34 -11.87
N LEU A 48 -5.76 9.04 -10.81
CA LEU A 48 -4.83 8.52 -9.82
C LEU A 48 -5.41 7.31 -9.07
N ARG A 49 -6.68 7.39 -8.66
CA ARG A 49 -7.46 6.27 -8.08
C ARG A 49 -7.47 5.06 -9.02
N GLN A 50 -7.77 5.27 -10.29
CA GLN A 50 -7.83 4.19 -11.29
C GLN A 50 -6.48 3.50 -11.45
N ARG A 51 -5.39 4.26 -11.48
CA ARG A 51 -4.03 3.73 -11.59
C ARG A 51 -3.63 2.89 -10.37
N ILE A 52 -3.93 3.37 -9.16
CA ILE A 52 -3.69 2.60 -7.92
C ILE A 52 -4.49 1.28 -7.96
N GLN A 53 -5.75 1.32 -8.38
CA GLN A 53 -6.56 0.09 -8.51
C GLN A 53 -6.02 -0.87 -9.57
N ALA A 54 -5.50 -0.37 -10.68
CA ALA A 54 -4.86 -1.19 -11.71
C ALA A 54 -3.57 -1.85 -11.20
N ILE A 55 -2.78 -1.18 -10.35
CA ILE A 55 -1.60 -1.76 -9.69
C ILE A 55 -2.05 -2.92 -8.80
N ARG A 56 -3.01 -2.67 -7.91
CA ARG A 56 -3.56 -3.71 -7.02
C ARG A 56 -4.09 -4.91 -7.81
N HIS A 57 -4.81 -4.68 -8.89
CA HIS A 57 -5.28 -5.75 -9.77
C HIS A 57 -4.12 -6.57 -10.34
N SER A 58 -3.07 -5.91 -10.85
CA SER A 58 -1.88 -6.57 -11.40
C SER A 58 -1.14 -7.37 -10.33
N ILE A 59 -1.03 -6.86 -9.10
CA ILE A 59 -0.44 -7.55 -7.96
C ILE A 59 -1.25 -8.79 -7.54
N ARG A 60 -2.58 -8.69 -7.53
CA ARG A 60 -3.46 -9.84 -7.24
C ARG A 60 -3.38 -10.90 -8.34
N GLU A 61 -3.29 -10.51 -9.60
CA GLU A 61 -3.08 -11.46 -10.70
C GLU A 61 -1.71 -12.15 -10.58
N MET A 62 -0.65 -11.41 -10.27
CA MET A 62 0.65 -12.00 -9.95
C MET A 62 0.57 -12.95 -8.75
N SER A 63 -0.21 -12.61 -7.73
CA SER A 63 -0.42 -13.47 -6.55
C SER A 63 -1.08 -14.79 -6.94
N LYS A 64 -2.14 -14.72 -7.76
CA LYS A 64 -2.86 -15.88 -8.26
C LYS A 64 -1.98 -16.80 -9.11
N GLN A 65 -1.18 -16.24 -10.01
CA GLN A 65 -0.34 -17.04 -10.90
C GLN A 65 0.87 -17.64 -10.18
N SER A 66 1.47 -16.91 -9.23
CA SER A 66 2.63 -17.37 -8.48
C SER A 66 2.29 -18.24 -7.27
N GLY A 67 1.03 -18.23 -6.82
CA GLY A 67 0.62 -18.86 -5.56
C GLY A 67 1.15 -18.14 -4.31
N VAL A 68 1.71 -16.94 -4.46
CA VAL A 68 2.27 -16.14 -3.36
C VAL A 68 1.25 -15.07 -2.96
N PRO A 69 0.86 -14.97 -1.68
CA PRO A 69 -0.14 -13.98 -1.24
C PRO A 69 0.47 -12.57 -1.11
N ILE A 70 0.70 -11.88 -2.22
CA ILE A 70 1.29 -10.52 -2.22
C ILE A 70 0.28 -9.49 -1.72
N GLU A 71 -0.92 -9.46 -2.31
CA GLU A 71 -2.11 -8.81 -1.72
C GLU A 71 -3.12 -9.90 -1.35
N PRO A 72 -3.09 -10.41 -0.10
CA PRO A 72 -4.04 -11.44 0.33
C PRO A 72 -5.46 -10.88 0.50
N PRO A 73 -6.50 -11.75 0.52
CA PRO A 73 -7.90 -11.34 0.62
C PRO A 73 -8.19 -10.42 1.81
N ALA A 74 -7.55 -10.66 2.96
CA ALA A 74 -7.69 -9.81 4.14
C ALA A 74 -7.21 -8.37 3.88
N GLN A 75 -6.08 -8.19 3.18
CA GLN A 75 -5.60 -6.86 2.81
C GLN A 75 -6.43 -6.23 1.71
N THR A 76 -6.95 -7.03 0.76
CA THR A 76 -7.89 -6.52 -0.24
C THR A 76 -9.12 -5.91 0.42
N LYS A 77 -9.76 -6.64 1.36
CA LYS A 77 -10.91 -6.15 2.13
C LYS A 77 -10.59 -4.86 2.89
N LEU A 78 -9.43 -4.79 3.55
CA LEU A 78 -9.00 -3.59 4.28
C LEU A 78 -8.79 -2.39 3.35
N LEU A 79 -8.04 -2.57 2.26
CA LEU A 79 -7.78 -1.52 1.29
C LEU A 79 -9.05 -1.04 0.59
N ASP A 80 -9.99 -1.93 0.30
CA ASP A 80 -11.26 -1.59 -0.30
C ASP A 80 -12.09 -0.73 0.66
N ALA A 81 -12.21 -1.12 1.93
CA ALA A 81 -12.92 -0.33 2.93
C ALA A 81 -12.27 1.04 3.18
N CYS A 82 -10.94 1.11 3.26
CA CYS A 82 -10.23 2.38 3.38
C CYS A 82 -10.46 3.27 2.15
N SER A 83 -10.57 2.69 0.94
CA SER A 83 -10.75 3.46 -0.30
C SER A 83 -12.13 4.12 -0.41
N GLU A 84 -13.12 3.64 0.33
CA GLU A 84 -14.47 4.25 0.42
C GLU A 84 -14.51 5.47 1.35
N VAL A 85 -13.46 5.71 2.15
CA VAL A 85 -13.39 6.88 3.01
C VAL A 85 -13.10 8.13 2.17
N GLU A 86 -13.96 9.13 2.29
CA GLU A 86 -13.78 10.44 1.64
C GLU A 86 -12.41 11.05 2.03
N GLY A 87 -11.68 11.53 1.02
CA GLY A 87 -10.30 12.03 1.17
C GLY A 87 -9.23 10.95 1.00
N VAL A 88 -9.56 9.66 1.01
CA VAL A 88 -8.59 8.59 0.66
C VAL A 88 -8.51 8.45 -0.83
N VAL A 89 -7.34 8.65 -1.44
CA VAL A 89 -7.10 8.49 -2.88
C VAL A 89 -6.91 7.01 -3.25
N GLY A 90 -6.34 6.22 -2.35
CA GLY A 90 -6.20 4.78 -2.54
C GLY A 90 -5.10 4.23 -1.65
N GLY A 91 -4.76 2.96 -1.85
CA GLY A 91 -3.67 2.34 -1.10
C GLY A 91 -3.14 1.09 -1.76
N VAL A 92 -2.06 0.54 -1.20
CA VAL A 92 -1.40 -0.67 -1.66
C VAL A 92 -0.88 -1.48 -0.48
N VAL A 93 -0.58 -2.76 -0.69
CA VAL A 93 0.26 -3.53 0.23
C VAL A 93 1.73 -3.20 -0.07
N PRO A 94 2.49 -2.58 0.85
CA PRO A 94 3.86 -2.17 0.59
C PRO A 94 4.85 -3.34 0.72
N GLY A 95 6.07 -3.13 0.21
CA GLY A 95 7.18 -4.05 0.39
C GLY A 95 6.98 -5.39 -0.32
N ALA A 96 7.26 -6.49 0.38
CA ALA A 96 7.15 -7.83 -0.19
C ALA A 96 5.70 -8.32 -0.34
N GLY A 97 4.72 -7.60 0.23
CA GLY A 97 3.34 -8.03 0.34
C GLY A 97 3.04 -8.79 1.64
N GLY A 98 1.90 -9.46 1.68
CA GLY A 98 1.48 -10.31 2.79
C GLY A 98 0.57 -9.59 3.78
N TYR A 99 0.69 -9.94 5.06
CA TYR A 99 -0.27 -9.52 6.10
C TYR A 99 0.24 -8.39 6.99
N ASP A 100 1.43 -7.86 6.72
CA ASP A 100 2.14 -6.97 7.65
C ASP A 100 1.53 -5.56 7.74
N ALA A 101 1.29 -4.91 6.59
CA ALA A 101 0.85 -3.51 6.55
C ALA A 101 0.13 -3.17 5.24
N VAL A 102 -0.53 -2.01 5.25
CA VAL A 102 -0.99 -1.30 4.05
C VAL A 102 -0.47 0.13 4.08
N ALA A 103 -0.28 0.73 2.91
CA ALA A 103 0.04 2.14 2.75
C ALA A 103 -1.12 2.83 2.05
N LEU A 104 -1.57 3.97 2.58
CA LEU A 104 -2.64 4.78 2.01
C LEU A 104 -2.08 6.11 1.50
N LEU A 105 -2.56 6.54 0.34
CA LEU A 105 -2.43 7.92 -0.14
C LEU A 105 -3.74 8.63 0.18
N ILE A 106 -3.65 9.73 0.91
CA ILE A 106 -4.80 10.49 1.39
C ILE A 106 -4.61 11.99 1.12
N GLU A 107 -5.70 12.72 1.06
CA GLU A 107 -5.69 14.17 1.19
C GLU A 107 -5.18 14.56 2.58
N ASP A 108 -4.32 15.59 2.63
CA ASP A 108 -3.69 16.06 3.86
C ASP A 108 -4.69 16.89 4.69
N GLY A 109 -5.57 16.17 5.41
CA GLY A 109 -6.59 16.73 6.28
C GLY A 109 -6.76 15.90 7.54
N GLU A 110 -6.87 16.56 8.70
CA GLU A 110 -7.06 15.90 10.00
C GLU A 110 -8.36 15.08 10.01
N GLU A 111 -9.41 15.58 9.35
CA GLU A 111 -10.70 14.88 9.26
C GLU A 111 -10.60 13.54 8.53
N VAL A 112 -9.70 13.43 7.54
CA VAL A 112 -9.49 12.17 6.80
C VAL A 112 -8.81 11.14 7.69
N VAL A 113 -7.83 11.59 8.48
CA VAL A 113 -7.12 10.76 9.46
C VAL A 113 -8.07 10.29 10.56
N GLU A 114 -8.96 11.15 11.06
CA GLU A 114 -9.96 10.80 12.06
C GLU A 114 -10.95 9.76 11.54
N LYS A 115 -11.55 9.97 10.36
CA LYS A 115 -12.45 8.99 9.71
C LYS A 115 -11.78 7.62 9.54
N LEU A 116 -10.50 7.60 9.15
CA LEU A 116 -9.73 6.36 9.06
C LEU A 116 -9.48 5.72 10.43
N LYS A 117 -9.14 6.49 11.47
CA LYS A 117 -8.97 5.93 12.82
C LYS A 117 -10.26 5.30 13.35
N GLU A 118 -11.40 5.95 13.11
CA GLU A 118 -12.72 5.42 13.45
C GLU A 118 -12.98 4.10 12.72
N LEU A 119 -12.82 4.06 11.39
CA LEU A 119 -12.96 2.83 10.61
C LEU A 119 -12.07 1.68 11.14
N LEU A 120 -10.81 1.98 11.46
CA LEU A 120 -9.82 0.99 11.88
C LEU A 120 -9.99 0.52 13.33
N SER A 121 -10.66 1.30 14.17
CA SER A 121 -10.81 1.00 15.60
C SER A 121 -11.54 -0.31 15.88
N ASP A 122 -12.54 -0.62 15.03
CA ASP A 122 -13.34 -1.85 15.10
C ASP A 122 -12.94 -2.88 14.04
N TRP A 123 -11.89 -2.61 13.27
CA TRP A 123 -11.47 -3.49 12.19
C TRP A 123 -10.89 -4.80 12.72
N LYS A 124 -11.48 -5.91 12.27
CA LYS A 124 -11.07 -7.27 12.64
C LYS A 124 -10.58 -8.00 11.40
N ILE A 125 -9.35 -8.46 11.45
CA ILE A 125 -8.82 -9.35 10.42
C ILE A 125 -9.30 -10.78 10.77
N GLU A 126 -10.10 -11.36 9.88
CA GLU A 126 -10.42 -12.79 9.91
C GLU A 126 -9.12 -13.57 9.64
N GLY A 127 -8.64 -14.34 10.61
CA GLY A 127 -7.44 -15.15 10.46
C GLY A 127 -7.69 -16.38 9.59
N GLU A 128 -6.88 -16.58 8.54
CA GLU A 128 -6.99 -17.76 7.66
C GLU A 128 -6.37 -19.04 8.26
N THR A 129 -5.54 -18.93 9.31
CA THR A 129 -4.71 -20.06 9.76
C THR A 129 -4.89 -20.54 11.19
N ASP A 130 -5.46 -19.75 12.13
CA ASP A 130 -5.55 -20.20 13.55
C ASP A 130 -6.65 -19.53 14.40
N GLY A 131 -7.66 -18.89 13.78
CA GLY A 131 -8.74 -18.25 14.54
C GLY A 131 -8.32 -17.03 15.38
N SER A 132 -7.05 -16.62 15.32
CA SER A 132 -6.56 -15.39 15.92
C SER A 132 -7.08 -14.18 15.13
N MET A 133 -7.87 -13.33 15.78
CA MET A 133 -8.24 -12.02 15.23
C MET A 133 -7.03 -11.09 15.25
N GLY A 134 -6.56 -10.66 14.08
CA GLY A 134 -5.56 -9.61 13.96
C GLY A 134 -6.18 -8.23 14.20
N LYS A 135 -5.48 -7.35 14.91
CA LYS A 135 -5.84 -5.94 15.09
C LYS A 135 -5.07 -5.08 14.09
N VAL A 136 -5.73 -4.12 13.47
CA VAL A 136 -5.08 -3.08 12.66
C VAL A 136 -4.86 -1.84 13.52
N SER A 137 -3.68 -1.24 13.42
CA SER A 137 -3.36 0.03 14.07
C SER A 137 -2.75 0.98 13.05
N MET A 138 -3.28 2.20 12.99
CA MET A 138 -2.67 3.25 12.19
C MET A 138 -1.37 3.71 12.85
N LEU A 139 -0.29 3.73 12.06
CA LEU A 139 0.96 4.35 12.46
C LEU A 139 0.86 5.86 12.19
N GLY A 140 1.29 6.68 13.15
CA GLY A 140 1.37 8.15 13.00
C GLY A 140 2.53 8.60 12.09
N VAL A 141 2.80 7.83 11.04
CA VAL A 141 3.88 8.08 10.08
C VAL A 141 3.30 8.59 8.78
N LYS A 142 3.96 9.58 8.20
CA LYS A 142 3.66 10.13 6.88
C LYS A 142 4.93 10.08 6.02
N GLN A 143 4.76 10.22 4.72
CA GLN A 143 5.89 10.41 3.82
C GLN A 143 6.72 11.62 4.26
N GLU A 144 8.04 11.51 4.13
CA GLU A 144 8.97 12.57 4.49
C GLU A 144 10.02 12.72 3.40
N MET A 145 10.37 13.96 3.08
CA MET A 145 11.36 14.28 2.02
C MET A 145 12.74 14.57 2.60
N SER A 146 12.87 14.48 3.92
CA SER A 146 14.10 14.68 4.67
C SER A 146 14.89 13.36 4.78
N GLY A 147 16.20 13.42 4.50
CA GLY A 147 17.12 12.29 4.66
C GLY A 147 17.80 12.28 6.03
N VAL A 148 19.11 12.04 6.05
CA VAL A 148 19.92 12.06 7.28
C VAL A 148 19.95 13.46 7.90
N ARG A 149 19.76 13.55 9.22
CA ARG A 149 19.85 14.79 9.99
C ARG A 149 20.73 14.61 11.23
N VAL A 150 21.43 15.68 11.62
CA VAL A 150 22.17 15.72 12.88
C VAL A 150 21.18 16.11 13.98
N GLU A 151 20.98 15.21 14.94
CA GLU A 151 20.10 15.44 16.08
C GLU A 151 20.89 15.91 17.30
N GLN A 152 20.25 16.73 18.14
CA GLN A 152 20.82 17.10 19.43
C GLN A 152 20.67 15.95 20.41
N ALA A 153 21.79 15.47 20.96
CA ALA A 153 21.78 14.38 21.95
C ALA A 153 20.93 14.71 23.18
N SER A 154 20.77 16.00 23.50
CA SER A 154 19.91 16.48 24.59
C SER A 154 18.44 16.10 24.43
N HIS A 155 17.95 15.82 23.22
CA HIS A 155 16.56 15.39 22.99
C HIS A 155 16.28 13.95 23.45
N TYR A 156 17.31 13.17 23.77
CA TYR A 156 17.20 11.76 24.12
C TYR A 156 17.60 11.45 25.57
N VAL A 157 17.78 12.48 26.40
CA VAL A 157 18.28 12.32 27.79
C VAL A 157 17.35 11.41 28.62
N GLU A 158 16.04 11.50 28.41
CA GLU A 158 15.05 10.64 29.10
C GLU A 158 15.12 9.15 28.73
N TRP A 159 15.88 8.79 27.69
CA TRP A 159 16.07 7.41 27.22
C TRP A 159 17.46 6.86 27.59
N SER A 160 18.27 7.65 28.32
CA SER A 160 19.65 7.34 28.66
C SER A 160 19.88 6.91 30.12
N GLU A 161 18.80 6.75 30.90
CA GLU A 161 18.82 6.18 32.26
C GLU A 161 18.37 4.71 32.30
#